data_AF-A0A968MBV6-F1
#
_entry.id   AF-A0A968MBV6-F1
#
_cell.length_a   1.000
_cell.length_b   1.000
_cell.length_c   1.000
_cell.angle_alpha   90.00
_cell.angle_beta   90.00
_cell.angle_gamma   90.00
#
_symmetry.space_group_name_H-M   'P 1'
#
loop_
_entity.id
_entity.type
_entity.pdbx_description
1 polymer ?
#
loop_
_entity_poly.entity_id
_entity_poly.type
_entity_poly.pdbx_seq_one_letter_code
_entity_poly.pdbx_strand_id
1 'polypeptide(L)'
;RDAVRALWLLLDRAPPGEVYNVCSGVPVRIGDIVEMVQVRGRVPVEIRTDPERLRPTDEPLLVGDNSKLRNATGWLPEITMAETVDELLAAWRARYRGKDG
;
A
#
# COMPACT_ATOMS: atom_id res chain seq x y z
N ARG A 1 3.57 0.68 8.20
CA ARG A 1 4.84 0.89 8.96
C ARG A 1 5.56 2.13 8.45
N ASP A 2 5.87 2.22 7.14
CA ASP A 2 6.53 3.41 6.56
C ASP A 2 5.79 4.73 6.77
N ALA A 3 4.46 4.74 6.65
CA ALA A 3 3.66 5.94 6.90
C ALA A 3 3.83 6.47 8.33
N VAL A 4 3.88 5.59 9.34
CA VAL A 4 4.08 5.99 10.75
C VAL A 4 5.48 6.56 10.95
N ARG A 5 6.51 5.99 10.31
CA ARG A 5 7.87 6.54 10.32
C ARG A 5 7.92 7.92 9.67
N ALA A 6 7.18 8.14 8.58
CA ALA A 6 7.04 9.47 7.99
C ALA A 6 6.42 10.47 8.97
N LEU A 7 5.32 10.10 9.64
CA LEU A 7 4.67 10.96 10.63
C LEU A 7 5.61 11.30 11.79
N TRP A 8 6.36 10.32 12.29
CA TRP A 8 7.35 10.54 13.34
C TRP A 8 8.45 11.52 12.90
N LEU A 9 9.00 11.34 11.69
CA LEU A 9 10.02 12.24 11.15
C LEU A 9 9.48 13.66 10.87
N LEU A 10 8.22 13.78 10.47
CA LEU A 10 7.57 15.08 10.29
C LEU A 10 7.43 15.82 11.61
N LEU A 11 7.06 15.12 12.69
CA LEU A 11 6.99 15.71 14.03
C LEU A 11 8.36 16.17 14.55
N ASP A 12 9.42 15.42 14.23
CA ASP A 12 10.79 15.69 14.71
C ASP A 12 11.48 16.81 13.92
N ARG A 13 11.28 16.88 12.59
CA ARG A 13 12.16 17.65 11.69
C ARG A 13 11.45 18.68 10.81
N ALA A 14 10.15 18.52 10.56
CA ALA A 14 9.47 19.35 9.57
C ALA A 14 9.00 20.69 10.15
N PRO A 15 9.12 21.79 9.39
CA PRO A 15 8.53 23.07 9.77
C PRO A 15 7.01 22.95 10.01
N PRO A 16 6.48 23.60 11.06
CA PRO A 16 5.04 23.62 11.32
C PRO A 16 4.29 24.43 10.26
N GLY A 17 3.02 24.09 10.04
CA GLY A 17 2.14 24.79 9.07
C GLY A 17 2.30 24.32 7.62
N GLU A 18 3.19 23.37 7.36
CA GLU A 18 3.45 22.85 6.03
C GLU A 18 2.63 21.58 5.71
N VAL A 19 2.23 21.43 4.44
CA VAL A 19 1.56 20.22 3.91
C VAL A 19 2.58 19.29 3.26
N TYR A 20 2.47 17.99 3.52
CA TYR A 20 3.34 16.94 2.97
C TYR A 20 2.54 15.74 2.45
N ASN A 21 2.89 15.27 1.25
CA ASN A 21 2.39 14.01 0.74
C ASN A 21 3.18 12.84 1.33
N VAL A 22 2.51 11.93 2.03
CA VAL A 22 3.07 10.65 2.46
C VAL A 22 2.66 9.59 1.43
N CYS A 23 3.53 9.34 0.47
CA CYS A 23 3.29 8.38 -0.62
C CYS A 23 4.59 7.71 -1.07
N SER A 24 4.49 6.62 -1.82
CA SER A 24 5.67 5.91 -2.34
C SER A 24 6.35 6.62 -3.50
N GLY A 25 5.62 7.46 -4.25
CA GLY A 25 6.08 7.99 -5.55
C GLY A 25 6.04 6.97 -6.69
N VAL A 26 5.53 5.76 -6.43
CA VAL A 26 5.50 4.65 -7.39
C VAL A 26 4.05 4.24 -7.64
N PRO A 27 3.53 4.38 -8.88
CA PRO A 27 2.21 3.84 -9.23
C PRO A 27 2.20 2.31 -9.13
N VAL A 28 1.05 1.76 -8.73
CA VAL A 28 0.80 0.31 -8.76
C VAL A 28 -0.56 0.08 -9.39
N ARG A 29 -0.65 -0.82 -10.38
CA ARG A 29 -1.95 -1.19 -10.96
C ARG A 29 -2.67 -2.12 -10.01
N ILE A 30 -3.98 -1.94 -9.88
CA ILE A 30 -4.82 -2.83 -9.06
C ILE A 30 -4.74 -4.28 -9.56
N GLY A 31 -4.70 -4.48 -10.88
CA GLY A 31 -4.53 -5.81 -11.48
C GLY A 31 -3.27 -6.53 -10.99
N ASP A 32 -2.13 -5.81 -10.90
CA ASP A 32 -0.86 -6.38 -10.43
C ASP A 32 -0.97 -6.79 -8.95
N ILE A 33 -1.69 -6.04 -8.11
CA ILE A 33 -1.95 -6.41 -6.71
C ILE A 33 -2.81 -7.68 -6.63
N VAL A 34 -3.86 -7.78 -7.47
CA VAL A 34 -4.73 -8.97 -7.52
C VAL A 34 -3.92 -10.20 -7.94
N GLU A 35 -3.07 -10.07 -8.95
CA GLU A 35 -2.16 -11.13 -9.38
C GLU A 35 -1.16 -11.51 -8.27
N MET A 36 -0.55 -10.52 -7.60
CA MET A 36 0.35 -10.77 -6.46
C MET A 36 -0.32 -11.59 -5.36
N VAL A 37 -1.60 -11.33 -5.06
CA VAL A 37 -2.38 -12.11 -4.10
C VAL A 37 -2.67 -13.52 -4.65
N GLN A 38 -3.11 -13.62 -5.91
CA GLN A 38 -3.48 -14.89 -6.55
C GLN A 38 -2.31 -15.88 -6.57
N VAL A 39 -1.12 -15.45 -7.00
CA VAL A 39 0.07 -16.33 -7.08
C VAL A 39 0.56 -16.82 -5.71
N ARG A 40 0.25 -16.06 -4.65
CA ARG A 40 0.55 -16.43 -3.25
C ARG A 40 -0.59 -17.21 -2.60
N GLY A 41 -1.71 -17.38 -3.28
CA GLY A 41 -2.84 -18.17 -2.84
C GLY A 41 -2.48 -19.65 -2.70
N ARG A 42 -3.21 -20.38 -1.85
CA ARG A 42 -3.02 -21.84 -1.65
C ARG A 42 -4.01 -22.69 -2.45
N VAL A 43 -4.96 -22.03 -3.11
CA VAL A 43 -6.03 -22.67 -3.88
C VAL A 43 -6.20 -21.90 -5.19
N PRO A 44 -6.64 -22.55 -6.27
CA PRO A 44 -7.02 -21.85 -7.49
C PRO A 44 -8.15 -20.86 -7.21
N VAL A 45 -8.02 -19.66 -7.77
CA VAL A 45 -9.05 -18.61 -7.70
C VAL A 45 -9.27 -18.07 -9.10
N GLU A 46 -10.54 -17.95 -9.50
CA GLU A 46 -10.94 -17.29 -10.74
C GLU A 46 -11.12 -15.79 -10.49
N ILE A 47 -10.49 -14.96 -11.33
CA ILE A 47 -10.63 -13.50 -11.26
C ILE A 47 -11.77 -13.07 -12.18
N ARG A 48 -12.73 -12.33 -11.62
CA ARG A 48 -13.84 -11.73 -12.38
C ARG A 48 -13.97 -10.25 -12.03
N THR A 49 -14.18 -9.43 -13.05
CA THR A 49 -14.51 -8.00 -12.87
C THR A 49 -16.01 -7.86 -12.64
N ASP A 50 -16.38 -7.15 -11.57
CA ASP A 50 -17.75 -6.80 -11.26
C ASP A 50 -18.04 -5.36 -11.71
N PRO A 51 -18.87 -5.14 -12.74
CA PRO A 51 -19.19 -3.79 -13.22
C PRO A 51 -19.82 -2.89 -12.17
N GLU A 52 -20.55 -3.44 -11.18
CA GLU A 52 -21.20 -2.65 -10.13
C GLU A 52 -20.18 -2.05 -9.14
N ARG A 53 -18.96 -2.62 -9.10
CA ARG A 53 -17.87 -2.12 -8.25
C ARG A 53 -16.97 -1.11 -8.97
N LEU A 54 -17.17 -0.90 -10.27
CA LEU A 54 -16.44 0.11 -11.04
C LEU A 54 -17.02 1.49 -10.76
N ARG A 55 -16.15 2.44 -10.43
CA ARG A 55 -16.56 3.83 -10.26
C ARG A 55 -16.46 4.54 -11.61
N PRO A 56 -17.52 5.21 -12.08
CA PRO A 56 -17.52 5.89 -13.38
C PRO A 56 -16.49 7.01 -13.51
N THR A 57 -15.98 7.53 -12.39
CA THR A 57 -15.14 8.73 -12.30
C THR A 57 -13.74 8.44 -11.74
N ASP A 58 -13.29 7.19 -11.70
CA ASP A 58 -11.93 6.91 -11.20
C ASP A 58 -10.86 7.42 -12.18
N GLU A 59 -9.92 8.23 -11.69
CA GLU A 59 -8.72 8.59 -12.46
C GLU A 59 -7.89 7.35 -12.83
N PRO A 60 -7.46 7.22 -14.09
CA PRO A 60 -6.70 6.04 -14.55
C PRO A 60 -5.30 5.94 -13.93
N LEU A 61 -4.76 7.05 -13.42
CA LEU A 61 -3.45 7.11 -12.78
C LEU A 61 -3.46 8.14 -11.65
N LEU A 62 -3.17 7.68 -10.44
CA LEU A 62 -2.95 8.54 -9.29
C LEU A 62 -1.58 8.23 -8.69
N VAL A 63 -0.67 9.20 -8.74
CA VAL A 63 0.69 9.09 -8.20
C VAL A 63 0.99 10.33 -7.38
N GLY A 64 1.40 10.14 -6.13
CA GLY A 64 1.82 11.24 -5.28
C GLY A 64 3.30 11.58 -5.49
N ASP A 65 3.65 12.85 -5.32
CA ASP A 65 5.03 13.30 -5.23
C ASP A 65 5.42 13.52 -3.75
N ASN A 66 6.41 12.78 -3.28
CA ASN A 66 6.95 12.86 -1.91
C ASN A 66 8.24 13.69 -1.81
N SER A 67 8.64 14.42 -2.87
CA SER A 67 9.91 15.14 -2.90
C SER A 67 10.04 16.16 -1.76
N LYS A 68 8.95 16.85 -1.39
CA LYS A 68 8.94 17.78 -0.25
C LYS A 68 9.21 17.07 1.09
N LEU A 69 8.57 15.91 1.32
CA LEU A 69 8.78 15.10 2.52
C LEU A 69 10.22 14.56 2.58
N ARG A 70 10.71 14.03 1.46
CA ARG A 70 12.08 13.52 1.33
C ARG A 70 13.11 14.60 1.63
N ASN A 71 12.94 15.79 1.06
CA ASN A 71 13.86 16.90 1.27
C ASN A 71 13.84 17.41 2.72
N ALA A 72 12.68 17.45 3.36
CA ALA A 72 12.54 17.95 4.74
C ALA A 72 13.04 16.96 5.80
N THR A 73 12.97 15.65 5.55
CA THR A 73 13.15 14.63 6.60
C THR A 73 14.20 13.56 6.29
N GLY A 74 14.56 13.39 5.01
CA GLY A 74 15.30 12.24 4.51
C GLY A 74 14.46 10.97 4.34
N TRP A 75 13.14 11.01 4.58
CA TRP A 75 12.28 9.84 4.48
C TRP A 75 12.19 9.30 3.05
N LEU A 76 12.24 7.98 2.94
CA LEU A 76 11.95 7.19 1.76
C LEU A 76 11.13 5.97 2.18
N PRO A 77 10.15 5.51 1.38
CA PRO A 77 9.49 4.23 1.62
C PRO A 77 10.52 3.09 1.52
N GLU A 78 10.43 2.11 2.41
CA GLU A 78 11.35 0.97 2.47
C GLU A 78 10.64 -0.34 2.15
N ILE A 79 9.31 -0.39 2.30
CA ILE A 79 8.50 -1.60 2.11
C ILE A 79 7.86 -1.56 0.73
N THR A 80 8.11 -2.61 -0.06
CA THR A 80 7.50 -2.78 -1.38
C THR A 80 6.04 -3.23 -1.28
N MET A 81 5.29 -3.08 -2.39
CA MET A 81 3.92 -3.61 -2.46
C MET A 81 3.91 -5.14 -2.32
N ALA A 82 4.90 -5.83 -2.89
CA ALA A 82 5.01 -7.28 -2.79
C ALA A 82 5.18 -7.74 -1.33
N GLU A 83 6.09 -7.12 -0.58
CA GLU A 83 6.27 -7.39 0.86
C GLU A 83 5.01 -7.07 1.66
N THR A 84 4.32 -5.98 1.32
CA THR A 84 3.04 -5.62 1.96
C THR A 84 1.99 -6.71 1.75
N VAL A 85 1.88 -7.27 0.54
CA VAL A 85 0.97 -8.40 0.24
C VAL A 85 1.39 -9.66 0.99
N ASP A 86 2.69 -9.94 1.09
CA ASP A 86 3.22 -11.09 1.82
C ASP A 86 2.90 -11.01 3.33
N GLU A 87 3.16 -9.86 3.95
CA GLU A 87 2.81 -9.61 5.36
C GLU A 87 1.29 -9.71 5.60
N LEU A 88 0.48 -9.13 4.70
CA LEU A 88 -0.98 -9.19 4.77
C LEU A 88 -1.49 -10.63 4.75
N LEU A 89 -1.03 -11.45 3.81
CA LEU A 89 -1.44 -12.85 3.69
C LEU A 89 -0.96 -13.68 4.88
N ALA A 90 0.24 -13.44 5.39
CA ALA A 90 0.74 -14.08 6.59
C ALA A 90 -0.15 -13.77 7.81
N ALA A 91 -0.54 -12.51 7.99
CA ALA A 91 -1.43 -12.08 9.06
C ALA A 91 -2.81 -12.75 8.99
N TRP A 92 -3.43 -12.81 7.80
CA TRP A 92 -4.71 -13.50 7.60
C TRP A 92 -4.64 -14.99 7.90
N ARG A 93 -3.57 -15.66 7.46
CA ARG A 93 -3.35 -17.09 7.76
C ARG A 93 -3.18 -17.33 9.26
N ALA A 94 -2.44 -16.47 9.96
CA ALA A 94 -2.28 -16.57 11.41
C ALA A 94 -3.62 -16.38 12.13
N ARG A 95 -4.45 -15.43 11.68
CA ARG A 95 -5.76 -15.14 12.28
C ARG A 95 -6.76 -16.29 12.16
N TYR A 96 -6.76 -17.02 11.05
CA TYR A 96 -7.74 -18.10 10.79
C TYR A 96 -7.25 -19.51 11.10
N ARG A 97 -5.95 -19.71 11.36
CA ARG A 97 -5.38 -21.01 11.79
C ARG A 97 -5.96 -21.58 13.10
N GLY A 98 -6.75 -20.81 13.85
CA GLY A 98 -7.41 -21.25 15.10
C GLY A 98 -8.92 -21.45 15.03
N LYS A 99 -9.54 -21.42 13.83
CA LYS A 99 -10.99 -21.63 13.66
C LYS A 99 -11.37 -22.93 12.94
N ASP A 100 -10.39 -23.71 12.52
CA ASP A 100 -10.58 -25.02 11.89
C ASP A 100 -10.23 -26.13 12.90
N GLY A 101 -11.02 -26.20 13.98
CA GLY A 101 -11.00 -27.24 15.01
C GLY A 101 -12.41 -27.55 15.48
#